data_AF-A0A219T8E9-F1
#
_entry.id   AF-A0A219T8E9-F1
#
_cell.length_a   1.000
_cell.length_b   1.000
_cell.length_c   1.000
_cell.angle_alpha   90.00
_cell.angle_beta   90.00
_cell.angle_gamma   90.00
#
_symmetry.space_group_name_H-M   'P 1'
#
loop_
_entity.id
_entity.type
_entity.pdbx_description
1 polymer ?
#
loop_
_entity_poly.entity_id
_entity_poly.type
_entity_poly.pdbx_seq_one_letter_code
_entity_poly.pdbx_strand_id
1 'polypeptide(L)'
;FFTKSTELAVRKHRQECNVLPFVKQIDTVAGEWPATTNYLYLTYNANEHDIIFANTNQIMVIGSGVYRIGSSVEFDWCAVGCLRELRRLGKKTIMINYNPETVSTDYDMCDRLYFEEISFEVVMDIYNLENPDGVILS
;
A
#
# COMPACT_ATOMS: atom_id res chain seq x y z
N PHE A 1 -26.28 6.98 -1.84
CA PHE A 1 -26.59 5.58 -1.47
C PHE A 1 -26.16 5.39 -0.02
N PHE A 2 -27.02 4.77 0.80
CA PHE A 2 -27.07 4.75 2.28
C PHE A 2 -27.10 6.11 3.03
N THR A 3 -26.09 6.98 2.94
CA THR A 3 -26.02 8.22 3.75
C THR A 3 -26.40 9.51 3.01
N LYS A 4 -26.46 9.48 1.67
CA LYS A 4 -26.61 10.67 0.79
C LYS A 4 -25.49 11.72 0.98
N SER A 5 -24.36 11.33 1.56
CA SER A 5 -23.17 12.17 1.73
C SER A 5 -22.10 11.87 0.67
N THR A 6 -21.06 12.72 0.60
CA THR A 6 -19.88 12.47 -0.24
C THR A 6 -18.92 11.49 0.43
N GLU A 7 -18.11 10.79 -0.35
CA GLU A 7 -17.06 9.89 0.14
C GLU A 7 -16.13 10.59 1.15
N LEU A 8 -15.71 11.82 0.83
CA LEU A 8 -14.89 12.66 1.71
C LEU A 8 -15.56 12.94 3.06
N ALA A 9 -16.88 13.18 3.08
CA ALA A 9 -17.60 13.44 4.32
C ALA A 9 -17.68 12.17 5.19
N VAL A 10 -17.90 11.00 4.57
CA VAL A 10 -17.92 9.71 5.29
C VAL A 10 -16.53 9.40 5.85
N ARG A 11 -15.47 9.56 5.06
CA ARG A 11 -14.08 9.39 5.49
C ARG A 11 -13.74 10.29 6.68
N LYS A 12 -14.10 11.58 6.60
CA LYS A 12 -13.85 12.53 7.68
C LYS A 12 -14.57 12.11 8.97
N HIS A 13 -15.85 11.74 8.87
CA HIS A 13 -16.61 11.29 10.03
C HIS A 13 -16.02 10.02 10.66
N ARG A 14 -15.57 9.08 9.82
CA ARG A 14 -14.88 7.85 10.25
C ARG A 14 -13.61 8.18 11.04
N GLN A 15 -12.81 9.14 10.56
CA GLN A 15 -11.61 9.63 11.26
C GLN A 15 -11.95 10.32 12.59
N GLU A 16 -13.00 11.15 12.63
CA GLU A 16 -13.48 11.79 13.86
C GLU A 16 -13.92 10.77 14.93
N CYS A 17 -14.45 9.62 14.50
CA CYS A 17 -14.79 8.51 15.38
C CYS A 17 -13.61 7.59 15.72
N ASN A 18 -12.38 7.90 15.29
CA ASN A 18 -11.19 7.05 15.43
C ASN A 18 -11.36 5.62 14.86
N VAL A 19 -12.19 5.46 13.84
CA VAL A 19 -12.38 4.19 13.14
C VAL A 19 -11.37 4.13 12.00
N LEU A 20 -10.13 3.74 12.30
CA LEU A 20 -9.03 3.68 11.34
C LEU A 20 -8.63 2.21 11.08
N PRO A 21 -8.17 1.89 9.87
CA PRO A 21 -7.61 0.57 9.60
C PRO A 21 -6.23 0.40 10.26
N PHE A 22 -5.89 -0.84 10.57
CA PHE A 22 -4.58 -1.26 11.04
C PHE A 22 -3.81 -1.98 9.94
N VAL A 23 -2.49 -1.94 10.02
CA VAL A 23 -1.58 -2.59 9.07
C VAL A 23 -1.16 -3.93 9.65
N LYS A 24 -1.39 -5.02 8.90
CA LYS A 24 -1.05 -6.38 9.30
C LYS A 24 -0.11 -7.03 8.30
N GLN A 25 0.76 -7.90 8.79
CA GLN A 25 1.72 -8.66 7.99
C GLN A 25 1.16 -10.01 7.55
N ILE A 26 1.53 -10.44 6.35
CA ILE A 26 1.26 -11.78 5.84
C ILE A 26 2.50 -12.64 6.12
N ASP A 27 2.36 -13.60 7.03
CA ASP A 27 3.49 -14.32 7.64
C ASP A 27 3.50 -15.82 7.36
N THR A 28 2.51 -16.33 6.61
CA THR A 28 2.29 -17.75 6.27
C THR A 28 2.01 -18.69 7.46
N VAL A 29 2.24 -18.25 8.70
CA VAL A 29 2.14 -19.05 9.93
C VAL A 29 1.08 -18.52 10.91
N ALA A 30 0.25 -17.57 10.48
CA ALA A 30 -0.87 -17.02 11.25
C ALA A 30 -0.47 -16.46 12.62
N GLY A 31 0.67 -15.79 12.70
CA GLY A 31 1.19 -15.14 13.90
C GLY A 31 1.96 -16.04 14.86
N GLU A 32 2.22 -17.31 14.50
CA GLU A 32 2.98 -18.22 15.38
C GLU A 32 4.44 -17.78 15.56
N TRP A 33 5.04 -17.21 14.52
CA TRP A 33 6.41 -16.72 14.51
C TRP A 33 6.47 -15.28 14.04
N PRO A 34 7.43 -14.48 14.55
CA PRO A 34 7.60 -13.10 14.10
C PRO A 34 7.90 -13.08 12.60
N ALA A 35 7.02 -12.43 11.84
CA ALA A 35 7.17 -12.29 10.41
C ALA A 35 8.32 -11.33 10.09
N THR A 36 9.24 -11.76 9.24
CA THR A 36 10.25 -10.87 8.63
C THR A 36 9.82 -10.38 7.26
N THR A 37 8.55 -10.58 6.89
CA THR A 37 8.02 -10.19 5.58
C THR A 37 7.62 -8.71 5.58
N ASN A 38 7.78 -8.10 4.41
CA ASN A 38 7.35 -6.75 4.10
C ASN A 38 6.00 -6.73 3.36
N TYR A 39 5.24 -7.82 3.46
CA TYR A 39 3.97 -8.01 2.77
C TYR A 39 2.80 -7.66 3.70
N LEU A 40 2.04 -6.65 3.33
CA LEU A 40 1.12 -5.92 4.21
C LEU A 40 -0.28 -5.82 3.61
N TYR A 41 -1.28 -5.77 4.49
CA TYR A 41 -2.67 -5.45 4.16
C TYR A 41 -3.31 -4.63 5.29
N LEU A 42 -4.42 -3.99 4.99
CA LEU A 42 -5.23 -3.19 5.90
C LEU A 42 -6.42 -3.99 6.42
N THR A 43 -6.73 -3.80 7.70
CA THR A 43 -7.94 -4.36 8.30
C THR A 43 -8.46 -3.48 9.43
N TYR A 44 -9.79 -3.40 9.55
CA TYR A 44 -10.43 -2.80 10.72
C TYR A 44 -10.52 -3.76 11.90
N ASN A 45 -10.31 -5.06 11.67
CA ASN A 45 -10.43 -6.09 12.69
C ASN A 45 -9.08 -6.35 13.37
N ALA A 46 -8.56 -5.34 14.05
CA ALA A 46 -7.29 -5.39 14.75
C ALA A 46 -7.24 -4.33 15.86
N ASN A 47 -6.22 -4.42 16.71
CA ASN A 47 -6.01 -3.50 17.83
C ASN A 47 -4.67 -2.74 17.75
N GLU A 48 -3.74 -3.18 16.90
CA GLU A 48 -2.42 -2.58 16.72
C GLU A 48 -1.85 -2.87 15.32
N HIS A 49 -0.85 -2.08 14.91
CA HIS A 49 -0.12 -2.30 13.66
C HIS A 49 1.04 -3.29 13.89
N ASP A 50 1.29 -4.18 12.94
CA ASP A 50 2.40 -5.14 13.02
C ASP A 50 3.76 -4.52 12.66
N ILE A 51 3.77 -3.28 12.18
CA ILE A 51 4.97 -2.57 11.71
C ILE A 51 5.19 -1.25 12.43
N ILE A 52 6.45 -0.82 12.47
CA ILE A 52 6.86 0.50 12.94
C ILE A 52 6.97 1.42 11.73
N PHE A 53 6.28 2.56 11.75
CA PHE A 53 6.35 3.56 10.67
C PHE A 53 7.61 4.42 10.79
N ALA A 54 8.40 4.49 9.71
CA ALA A 54 9.70 5.18 9.73
C ALA A 54 9.60 6.67 9.33
N ASN A 55 8.44 7.11 8.84
CA ASN A 55 8.00 8.49 8.55
C ASN A 55 8.97 9.38 7.73
N THR A 56 10.04 8.83 7.17
CA THR A 56 11.09 9.59 6.47
C THR A 56 11.80 8.75 5.41
N ASN A 57 12.21 9.40 4.31
CA ASN A 57 13.00 8.80 3.23
C ASN A 57 12.30 7.65 2.47
N GLN A 58 10.97 7.67 2.45
CA GLN A 58 10.12 6.70 1.77
C GLN A 58 9.41 7.36 0.58
N ILE A 59 9.40 6.68 -0.56
CA ILE A 59 8.64 7.06 -1.75
C ILE A 59 7.57 6.01 -2.00
N MET A 60 6.32 6.47 -2.16
CA MET A 60 5.19 5.61 -2.49
C MET A 60 5.05 5.51 -4.01
N VAL A 61 4.89 4.29 -4.51
CA VAL A 61 4.64 3.97 -5.92
C VAL A 61 3.28 3.27 -6.00
N ILE A 62 2.39 3.82 -6.81
CA ILE A 62 1.04 3.27 -7.01
C ILE A 62 1.05 2.50 -8.34
N GLY A 63 0.68 1.22 -8.28
CA GLY A 63 0.61 0.34 -9.44
C GLY A 63 -0.57 0.62 -10.37
N SER A 64 -0.68 -0.18 -11.42
CA SER A 64 -1.76 -0.08 -12.43
C SER A 64 -3.01 -0.93 -12.11
N GLY A 65 -2.94 -1.77 -11.07
CA GLY A 65 -4.02 -2.70 -10.73
C GLY A 65 -4.10 -3.89 -11.69
N VAL A 66 -5.30 -4.46 -11.86
CA VAL A 66 -5.51 -5.63 -12.72
C VAL A 66 -5.36 -5.30 -14.20
N TYR A 67 -4.82 -6.27 -14.95
CA TYR A 67 -4.67 -6.14 -16.39
C TYR A 67 -6.02 -6.00 -17.09
N ARG A 68 -6.06 -5.09 -18.05
CA ARG A 68 -7.21 -4.85 -18.94
C ARG A 68 -6.70 -4.60 -20.34
N ILE A 69 -7.57 -4.74 -21.34
CA ILE A 69 -7.21 -4.37 -22.72
C ILE A 69 -6.81 -2.88 -22.72
N GLY A 70 -5.56 -2.59 -23.11
CA GLY A 70 -4.97 -1.25 -23.07
C GLY A 70 -4.22 -0.90 -21.76
N SER A 71 -4.16 -1.81 -20.79
CA SER A 71 -3.38 -1.69 -19.57
C SER A 71 -2.84 -3.06 -19.17
N SER A 72 -1.65 -3.40 -19.67
CA SER A 72 -1.02 -4.72 -19.50
C SER A 72 0.33 -4.61 -18.78
N VAL A 73 1.20 -5.60 -19.01
CA VAL A 73 2.51 -5.78 -18.40
C VAL A 73 3.46 -4.59 -18.57
N GLU A 74 3.25 -3.74 -19.57
CA GLU A 74 4.08 -2.56 -19.79
C GLU A 74 4.08 -1.59 -18.59
N PHE A 75 2.94 -1.43 -17.93
CA PHE A 75 2.83 -0.56 -16.75
C PHE A 75 3.50 -1.19 -15.52
N ASP A 76 3.43 -2.51 -15.39
CA ASP A 76 4.15 -3.23 -14.33
C ASP A 76 5.67 -3.09 -14.50
N TRP A 77 6.16 -3.17 -15.73
CA TRP A 77 7.58 -2.98 -16.03
C TRP A 77 8.07 -1.57 -15.69
N CYS A 78 7.27 -0.54 -15.97
CA CYS A 78 7.55 0.84 -15.57
C CYS A 78 7.64 0.99 -14.04
N ALA A 79 6.71 0.39 -13.29
CA ALA A 79 6.73 0.40 -11.83
C ALA A 79 7.97 -0.31 -11.28
N VAL A 80 8.32 -1.50 -11.79
CA VAL A 80 9.52 -2.24 -11.40
C VAL A 80 10.79 -1.44 -11.70
N GLY A 81 10.87 -0.79 -12.87
CA GLY A 81 11.97 0.10 -13.22
C GLY A 81 12.11 1.27 -12.24
N CYS A 82 10.99 1.90 -11.89
CA CYS A 82 10.94 2.99 -10.91
C CYS A 82 11.45 2.54 -9.53
N LEU A 83 10.96 1.42 -9.02
CA LEU A 83 11.38 0.85 -7.72
C LEU A 83 12.90 0.59 -7.68
N ARG A 84 13.45 0.02 -8.75
CA ARG A 84 14.89 -0.24 -8.86
C ARG A 84 15.73 1.04 -8.84
N GLU A 85 15.30 2.07 -9.55
CA GLU A 85 16.00 3.36 -9.56
C GLU A 85 15.89 4.08 -8.21
N LEU A 86 14.73 4.06 -7.55
CA LEU A 86 14.57 4.60 -6.20
C LEU A 86 15.48 3.89 -5.18
N ARG A 87 15.56 2.55 -5.26
CA ARG A 87 16.49 1.76 -4.44
C ARG A 87 17.95 2.14 -4.70
N ARG A 88 18.33 2.36 -5.97
CA ARG A 88 19.68 2.84 -6.36
C ARG A 88 20.00 4.23 -5.80
N LEU A 89 18.98 5.08 -5.65
CA LEU A 89 19.09 6.40 -5.02
C LEU A 89 19.07 6.35 -3.48
N GLY A 90 19.00 5.16 -2.87
CA GLY A 90 18.95 4.99 -1.42
C GLY A 90 17.61 5.43 -0.80
N LYS A 91 16.55 5.49 -1.61
CA LYS A 91 15.18 5.75 -1.15
C LYS A 91 14.51 4.44 -0.75
N LYS A 92 13.82 4.44 0.38
CA LYS A 92 12.90 3.35 0.73
C LYS A 92 11.66 3.44 -0.14
N THR A 93 11.08 2.30 -0.46
CA THR A 93 10.00 2.19 -1.43
C THR A 93 8.78 1.52 -0.83
N ILE A 94 7.61 2.11 -1.04
CA ILE A 94 6.30 1.57 -0.66
C ILE A 94 5.54 1.30 -1.96
N MET A 95 5.21 0.06 -2.25
CA MET A 95 4.41 -0.32 -3.41
C MET A 95 2.96 -0.57 -2.98
N ILE A 96 2.00 -0.01 -3.71
CA ILE A 96 0.57 -0.33 -3.55
C ILE A 96 0.06 -0.94 -4.85
N ASN A 97 -0.32 -2.22 -4.82
CA ASN A 97 -0.91 -2.92 -5.95
C ASN A 97 -1.68 -4.15 -5.46
N TYR A 98 -2.70 -4.58 -6.21
CA TYR A 98 -3.53 -5.75 -5.88
C TYR A 98 -3.55 -6.81 -6.98
N ASN A 99 -2.71 -6.67 -8.01
CA ASN A 99 -2.61 -7.68 -9.06
C ASN A 99 -1.73 -8.85 -8.60
N PRO A 100 -2.26 -10.08 -8.46
CA PRO A 100 -1.45 -11.22 -8.03
C PRO A 100 -0.49 -11.74 -9.11
N GLU A 101 -0.62 -11.28 -10.37
CA GLU A 101 0.16 -11.77 -11.52
C GLU A 101 1.39 -10.91 -11.85
N THR A 102 1.62 -9.82 -11.11
CA THR A 102 2.67 -8.82 -11.42
C THR A 102 3.98 -9.08 -10.70
N VAL A 103 5.10 -8.65 -11.29
CA VAL A 103 6.41 -8.67 -10.61
C VAL A 103 6.51 -7.54 -9.60
N SER A 104 5.76 -6.43 -9.76
CA SER A 104 5.73 -5.36 -8.76
C SER A 104 5.12 -5.78 -7.41
N THR A 105 4.34 -6.86 -7.38
CA THR A 105 3.78 -7.46 -6.15
C THR A 105 4.65 -8.58 -5.58
N ASP A 106 5.88 -8.72 -6.08
CA ASP A 106 6.90 -9.53 -5.41
C ASP A 106 7.47 -8.77 -4.21
N TYR A 107 7.55 -9.46 -3.08
CA TYR A 107 8.04 -8.91 -1.82
C TYR A 107 9.52 -8.47 -1.93
N ASP A 108 10.30 -9.04 -2.85
CA ASP A 108 11.71 -8.65 -3.04
C ASP A 108 11.91 -7.30 -3.76
N MET A 109 10.87 -6.76 -4.40
CA MET A 109 10.99 -5.57 -5.26
C MET A 109 10.92 -4.24 -4.51
N CYS A 110 10.31 -4.20 -3.33
CA CYS A 110 10.12 -2.98 -2.55
C CYS A 110 10.43 -3.19 -1.06
N ASP A 111 10.47 -2.12 -0.27
CA ASP A 111 10.71 -2.23 1.18
C ASP A 111 9.41 -2.50 1.94
N ARG A 112 8.27 -2.09 1.39
CA ARG A 112 6.91 -2.35 1.89
C ARG A 112 5.96 -2.58 0.73
N LEU A 113 5.27 -3.71 0.72
CA LEU A 113 4.25 -4.03 -0.27
C LEU A 113 2.88 -4.05 0.41
N TYR A 114 2.00 -3.13 0.01
CA TYR A 114 0.60 -3.13 0.41
C TYR A 114 -0.24 -3.80 -0.68
N PHE A 115 -0.81 -4.97 -0.36
CA PHE A 115 -1.71 -5.69 -1.25
C PHE A 115 -3.15 -5.21 -1.09
N GLU A 116 -3.43 -4.06 -1.68
CA GLU A 116 -4.66 -3.33 -1.42
C GLU A 116 -5.27 -2.77 -2.69
N GLU A 117 -6.59 -2.60 -2.66
CA GLU A 117 -7.31 -1.95 -3.76
C GLU A 117 -6.79 -0.53 -3.96
N ILE A 118 -6.53 -0.16 -5.22
CA ILE A 118 -6.10 1.20 -5.59
C ILE A 118 -7.34 2.10 -5.65
N SER A 119 -7.87 2.43 -4.48
CA SER A 119 -8.96 3.39 -4.27
C SER A 119 -8.45 4.63 -3.55
N PHE A 120 -9.15 5.76 -3.70
CA PHE A 120 -8.78 7.00 -3.03
C PHE A 120 -8.75 6.83 -1.51
N GLU A 121 -9.74 6.13 -0.94
CA GLU A 121 -9.82 5.87 0.50
C GLU A 121 -8.59 5.11 1.02
N VAL A 122 -8.27 3.98 0.38
CA VAL A 122 -7.19 3.09 0.84
C VAL A 122 -5.82 3.74 0.65
N VAL A 123 -5.57 4.33 -0.52
CA VAL A 123 -4.30 5.04 -0.78
C VAL A 123 -4.09 6.17 0.22
N MET A 124 -5.14 6.93 0.55
CA MET A 124 -5.03 8.01 1.54
C MET A 124 -4.85 7.49 2.97
N ASP A 125 -5.40 6.31 3.31
CA ASP A 125 -5.13 5.68 4.61
C ASP A 125 -3.66 5.28 4.73
N ILE A 126 -3.12 4.61 3.72
CA ILE A 126 -1.69 4.23 3.70
C ILE A 126 -0.80 5.48 3.70
N TYR A 127 -1.14 6.50 2.90
CA TYR A 127 -0.39 7.75 2.83
C TYR A 127 -0.33 8.45 4.20
N ASN A 128 -1.45 8.52 4.92
CA ASN A 128 -1.50 9.14 6.24
C ASN A 128 -0.73 8.33 7.30
N LEU A 129 -0.71 7.01 7.18
CA LEU A 129 0.03 6.12 8.11
C LEU A 129 1.54 6.14 7.86
N GLU A 130 1.96 6.11 6.60
CA GLU A 130 3.37 6.05 6.21
C GLU A 130 4.04 7.42 6.11
N ASN A 131 3.26 8.47 5.83
CA ASN A 131 3.73 9.85 5.59
C ASN A 131 4.96 9.90 4.65
N PRO A 132 4.84 9.41 3.39
CA PRO A 132 5.97 9.34 2.47
C PRO A 132 6.43 10.73 1.99
N ASP A 133 7.70 10.86 1.63
CA ASP A 133 8.29 12.10 1.09
C ASP A 133 7.68 12.49 -0.26
N GLY A 134 7.16 11.50 -1.00
CA GLY A 134 6.59 11.69 -2.33
C GLY A 134 5.80 10.48 -2.80
N VAL A 135 4.97 10.72 -3.81
CA VAL A 135 4.12 9.71 -4.44
C VAL A 135 4.38 9.73 -5.95
N ILE A 136 4.55 8.56 -6.55
CA ILE A 136 4.69 8.35 -7.99
C ILE A 136 3.47 7.57 -8.48
N LEU A 137 2.83 8.10 -9.50
CA LEU A 137 1.69 7.49 -10.20
C LEU A 137 2.22 6.92 -11.52
N SER A 138 2.04 5.61 -11.74
CA SER A 138 2.42 4.92 -12.98
C SER A 138 1.26 4.84 -13.98
#